data_AF-A0A940B3V6-F1
#
_entry.id   AF-A0A940B3V6-F1
#
_cell.length_a   1.000
_cell.length_b   1.000
_cell.length_c   1.000
_cell.angle_alpha   90.00
_cell.angle_beta   90.00
_cell.angle_gamma   90.00
#
_symmetry.space_group_name_H-M   'P 1'
#
loop_
_entity.id
_entity.type
_entity.pdbx_description
1 polymer ?
#
loop_
_entity_poly.entity_id
_entity_poly.type
_entity_poly.pdbx_seq_one_letter_code
_entity_poly.pdbx_strand_id
1 'polypeptide(L)'
;MGLRSKDLLGLKQLTAEEIMEILDTAKMMKMVLTSGNKKTSHLQGKSVVTLFYENSTRTRLSFELASKYMGSASANITTSGSSVNKGESLLDTARTIDMMATDIIIMRHSQSGAPHYLAPRVKASIVNAGDGMNEHPTQALLDMFTLYEKYGHIDGLKVAICGDLYHSRVVRSNVIGLTKLGATVSVAGPRTMVPVGLDKMGCTVCKSVAEAVKDADAVMGLRVQLERQQKSLFPSVAEYS
;
A
#
# COMPACT_ATOMS: atom_id res chain seq x y z
N MET A 1 16.32 -3.26 14.27
CA MET A 1 15.75 -4.49 14.83
C MET A 1 14.67 -4.88 13.84
N GLY A 2 14.93 -5.81 12.92
CA GLY A 2 14.10 -5.96 11.72
C GLY A 2 12.64 -6.33 11.98
N LEU A 3 11.83 -6.21 10.92
CA LEU A 3 10.39 -6.51 10.95
C LEU A 3 10.09 -7.90 11.54
N ARG A 4 9.04 -7.98 12.37
CA ARG A 4 8.60 -9.22 13.05
C ARG A 4 8.00 -10.25 12.10
N SER A 5 7.48 -9.78 10.97
CA SER A 5 6.86 -10.58 9.92
C SER A 5 7.72 -10.54 8.67
N LYS A 6 7.81 -11.66 7.95
CA LYS A 6 8.38 -11.68 6.58
C LYS A 6 7.52 -10.88 5.59
N ASP A 7 6.22 -10.76 5.88
CA ASP A 7 5.23 -10.18 4.97
C ASP A 7 4.84 -8.75 5.39
N LEU A 8 4.69 -7.86 4.41
CA LEU A 8 4.13 -6.51 4.57
C LEU A 8 2.72 -6.47 3.97
N LEU A 9 1.73 -6.84 4.76
CA LEU A 9 0.34 -7.00 4.31
C LEU A 9 -0.53 -5.76 4.55
N GLY A 10 -0.29 -5.05 5.64
CA GLY A 10 -1.05 -3.88 6.07
C GLY A 10 -0.31 -3.16 7.18
N LEU A 11 -0.80 -1.98 7.57
CA LEU A 11 -0.19 -1.19 8.65
C LEU A 11 -0.77 -1.56 10.02
N LYS A 12 -1.86 -2.33 10.08
CA LYS A 12 -2.48 -2.74 11.34
C LYS A 12 -1.54 -3.57 12.20
N GLN A 13 -0.81 -4.50 11.58
CA GLN A 13 0.05 -5.47 12.27
C GLN A 13 1.45 -4.91 12.61
N LEU A 14 1.89 -3.87 11.91
CA LEU A 14 3.16 -3.21 12.22
C LEU A 14 3.07 -2.42 13.52
N THR A 15 4.12 -2.46 14.32
CA THR A 15 4.30 -1.57 15.46
C THR A 15 4.73 -0.17 15.01
N ALA A 16 4.64 0.83 15.90
CA ALA A 16 5.11 2.18 15.60
C ALA A 16 6.61 2.17 15.30
N GLU A 17 7.37 1.37 16.04
CA GLU A 17 8.82 1.20 15.90
C GLU A 17 9.17 0.58 14.53
N GLU A 18 8.44 -0.44 14.08
CA GLU A 18 8.64 -1.03 12.75
C GLU A 18 8.32 -0.04 11.62
N ILE A 19 7.28 0.78 11.77
CA ILE A 19 6.99 1.84 10.79
C ILE A 19 8.13 2.84 10.76
N MET A 20 8.60 3.32 11.92
CA MET A 20 9.70 4.27 11.99
C MET A 20 11.00 3.70 11.42
N GLU A 21 11.33 2.43 11.66
CA GLU A 21 12.49 1.77 11.07
C GLU A 21 12.42 1.77 9.52
N ILE A 22 11.24 1.55 8.95
CA ILE A 22 11.04 1.66 7.49
C ILE A 22 11.26 3.10 7.03
N LEU A 23 10.75 4.10 7.74
CA LEU A 23 10.89 5.52 7.37
C LEU A 23 12.36 5.99 7.45
N ASP A 24 13.08 5.59 8.50
CA ASP A 24 14.50 5.89 8.66
C ASP A 24 15.35 5.18 7.58
N THR A 25 15.02 3.94 7.25
CA THR A 25 15.64 3.22 6.14
C THR A 25 15.38 3.92 4.80
N ALA A 26 14.15 4.40 4.57
CA ALA A 26 13.80 5.16 3.38
C ALA A 26 14.60 6.47 3.28
N LYS A 27 14.87 7.15 4.41
CA LYS A 27 15.73 8.35 4.46
C LYS A 27 17.14 8.04 3.96
N MET A 28 17.74 6.95 4.43
CA MET A 28 19.07 6.50 3.96
C MET A 28 19.05 6.16 2.47
N MET A 29 18.05 5.39 2.01
CA MET A 29 17.93 5.00 0.60
C MET A 29 17.72 6.21 -0.32
N LYS A 30 17.03 7.26 0.14
CA LYS A 30 16.88 8.49 -0.63
C LYS A 30 18.22 9.20 -0.87
N MET A 31 19.12 9.23 0.12
CA MET A 31 20.47 9.79 -0.04
C MET A 31 21.28 9.02 -1.10
N VAL A 32 21.14 7.70 -1.13
CA VAL A 32 21.76 6.88 -2.18
C VAL A 32 21.23 7.25 -3.56
N LEU A 33 19.91 7.41 -3.69
CA LEU A 33 19.28 7.77 -4.97
C LEU A 33 19.73 9.15 -5.51
N THR A 34 20.06 10.09 -4.63
CA THR A 34 20.51 11.44 -5.00
C THR A 34 22.03 11.59 -5.10
N SER A 35 22.80 10.60 -4.65
CA SER A 35 24.28 10.60 -4.65
C SER A 35 24.94 10.55 -6.04
N GLY A 36 24.16 10.28 -7.10
CA GLY A 36 24.68 10.02 -8.46
C GLY A 36 24.94 8.53 -8.75
N ASN A 37 25.15 7.70 -7.73
CA ASN A 37 25.18 6.24 -7.87
C ASN A 37 23.99 5.59 -7.16
N LYS A 38 22.99 5.19 -7.94
CA LYS A 38 21.72 4.65 -7.43
C LYS A 38 21.79 3.18 -7.05
N LYS A 39 22.90 2.49 -7.32
CA LYS A 39 23.00 1.03 -7.12
C LYS A 39 23.58 0.67 -5.76
N THR A 40 22.94 -0.29 -5.11
CA THR A 40 23.39 -0.96 -3.89
C THR A 40 23.32 -2.48 -4.09
N SER A 41 23.99 -3.24 -3.23
CA SER A 41 23.98 -4.71 -3.25
C SER A 41 23.08 -5.33 -2.17
N HIS A 42 22.20 -4.54 -1.55
CA HIS A 42 21.38 -4.99 -0.42
C HIS A 42 20.47 -6.20 -0.73
N LEU A 43 20.06 -6.37 -1.99
CA LEU A 43 19.28 -7.49 -2.47
C LEU A 43 20.04 -8.32 -3.52
N GLN A 44 21.37 -8.27 -3.53
CA GLN A 44 22.17 -9.09 -4.45
C GLN A 44 21.91 -10.59 -4.19
N GLY A 45 21.64 -11.33 -5.27
CA GLY A 45 21.27 -12.75 -5.19
C GLY A 45 19.83 -13.01 -4.75
N LYS A 46 19.02 -11.96 -4.54
CA LYS A 46 17.58 -12.07 -4.27
C LYS A 46 16.75 -11.88 -5.52
N SER A 47 15.60 -12.51 -5.54
CA SER A 47 14.62 -12.45 -6.64
C SER A 47 13.33 -11.77 -6.19
N VAL A 48 12.88 -10.82 -7.01
CA VAL A 48 11.66 -10.03 -6.77
C VAL A 48 10.72 -10.19 -7.95
N VAL A 49 9.51 -10.67 -7.69
CA VAL A 49 8.46 -10.80 -8.71
C VAL A 49 7.34 -9.84 -8.40
N THR A 50 7.00 -8.97 -9.35
CA THR A 50 5.80 -8.13 -9.25
C THR A 50 4.62 -8.83 -9.93
N LEU A 51 3.55 -9.08 -9.19
CA LEU A 51 2.36 -9.77 -9.62
C LEU A 51 1.13 -8.84 -9.56
N PHE A 52 0.82 -8.18 -10.68
CA PHE A 52 -0.19 -7.12 -10.74
C PHE A 52 -1.43 -7.58 -11.52
N TYR A 53 -2.54 -7.78 -10.80
CA TYR A 53 -3.86 -8.12 -11.35
C TYR A 53 -4.75 -6.90 -11.61
N GLU A 54 -4.31 -5.71 -11.18
CA GLU A 54 -4.96 -4.43 -11.48
C GLU A 54 -3.92 -3.50 -12.11
N ASN A 55 -4.35 -2.74 -13.13
CA ASN A 55 -3.47 -1.80 -13.83
C ASN A 55 -2.88 -0.77 -12.85
N SER A 56 -1.54 -0.68 -12.81
CA SER A 56 -0.83 0.40 -12.12
C SER A 56 0.58 0.59 -12.66
N THR A 57 0.75 1.57 -13.55
CA THR A 57 2.05 1.88 -14.15
C THR A 57 3.04 2.42 -13.12
N ARG A 58 2.61 3.40 -12.30
CA ARG A 58 3.50 4.06 -11.34
C ARG A 58 3.97 3.12 -10.23
N THR A 59 3.02 2.41 -9.60
CA THR A 59 3.36 1.51 -8.49
C THR A 59 4.26 0.38 -8.99
N ARG A 60 3.92 -0.28 -10.10
CA ARG A 60 4.74 -1.36 -10.68
C ARG A 60 6.15 -0.89 -11.02
N LEU A 61 6.27 0.22 -11.75
CA LEU A 61 7.57 0.77 -12.15
C LEU A 61 8.42 1.15 -10.94
N SER A 62 7.82 1.74 -9.89
CA SER A 62 8.57 2.10 -8.68
C SER A 62 9.19 0.89 -7.98
N PHE A 63 8.45 -0.22 -7.87
CA PHE A 63 8.98 -1.46 -7.32
C PHE A 63 10.04 -2.12 -8.20
N GLU A 64 9.84 -2.11 -9.51
CA GLU A 64 10.82 -2.64 -10.47
C GLU A 64 12.14 -1.86 -10.39
N LEU A 65 12.07 -0.53 -10.34
CA LEU A 65 13.25 0.32 -10.18
C LEU A 65 13.92 0.11 -8.83
N ALA A 66 13.17 0.04 -7.73
CA ALA A 66 13.71 -0.22 -6.40
C ALA A 66 14.46 -1.57 -6.36
N SER A 67 13.89 -2.61 -6.96
CA SER A 67 14.51 -3.94 -7.11
C SER A 67 15.85 -3.88 -7.84
N LYS A 68 15.87 -3.21 -9.00
CA LYS A 68 17.07 -3.00 -9.82
C LYS A 68 18.14 -2.15 -9.11
N TYR A 69 17.73 -1.11 -8.39
CA TYR A 69 18.62 -0.25 -7.61
C TYR A 69 19.23 -0.99 -6.42
N MET A 70 18.54 -1.99 -5.86
CA MET A 70 19.07 -2.83 -4.78
C MET A 70 19.82 -4.09 -5.25
N GLY A 71 20.00 -4.26 -6.57
CA GLY A 71 20.79 -5.34 -7.14
C GLY A 71 20.08 -6.70 -7.20
N SER A 72 18.75 -6.72 -7.08
CA SER A 72 17.98 -7.97 -7.17
C SER A 72 17.71 -8.36 -8.63
N ALA A 73 17.49 -9.66 -8.87
CA ALA A 73 16.82 -10.12 -10.07
C ALA A 73 15.34 -9.72 -9.99
N SER A 74 14.76 -9.18 -11.07
CA SER A 74 13.37 -8.72 -11.08
C SER A 74 12.61 -9.28 -12.27
N ALA A 75 11.41 -9.82 -12.05
CA ALA A 75 10.49 -10.21 -13.12
C ALA A 75 9.09 -9.61 -12.90
N ASN A 76 8.39 -9.34 -14.00
CA ASN A 76 7.05 -8.75 -13.99
C ASN A 76 6.04 -9.74 -14.57
N ILE A 77 4.93 -9.94 -13.87
CA ILE A 77 3.77 -10.71 -14.36
C ILE A 77 2.54 -9.80 -14.33
N THR A 78 1.94 -9.61 -15.50
CA THR A 78 0.69 -8.87 -15.68
C THR A 78 -0.40 -9.79 -16.24
N THR A 79 -1.64 -9.54 -15.85
CA THR A 79 -2.80 -10.33 -16.30
C THR A 79 -2.99 -10.33 -17.81
N SER A 80 -2.69 -9.21 -18.48
CA SER A 80 -2.85 -9.07 -19.94
C SER A 80 -1.98 -10.03 -20.78
N GLY A 81 -0.94 -10.65 -20.23
CA GLY A 81 -0.02 -11.54 -20.97
C GLY A 81 0.30 -12.87 -20.29
N SER A 82 -0.42 -13.25 -19.22
CA SER A 82 -0.06 -14.42 -18.41
C SER A 82 -1.11 -15.55 -18.47
N SER A 83 -0.70 -16.73 -17.98
CA SER A 83 -1.53 -17.93 -17.81
C SER A 83 -2.78 -17.72 -16.97
N VAL A 84 -2.87 -16.59 -16.24
CA VAL A 84 -4.10 -16.14 -15.57
C VAL A 84 -5.28 -16.05 -16.55
N ASN A 85 -5.05 -15.59 -17.79
CA ASN A 85 -6.11 -15.56 -18.82
C ASN A 85 -6.54 -16.95 -19.28
N LYS A 86 -5.73 -17.99 -18.99
CA LYS A 86 -6.04 -19.39 -19.25
C LYS A 86 -6.78 -20.05 -18.07
N GLY A 87 -7.20 -19.28 -17.06
CA GLY A 87 -7.99 -19.76 -15.92
C GLY A 87 -7.18 -20.30 -14.75
N GLU A 88 -5.87 -20.05 -14.69
CA GLU A 88 -5.05 -20.43 -13.53
C GLU A 88 -5.49 -19.66 -12.27
N SER A 89 -5.60 -20.37 -11.14
CA SER A 89 -5.99 -19.74 -9.88
C SER A 89 -4.87 -18.86 -9.33
N LEU A 90 -5.23 -17.83 -8.55
CA LEU A 90 -4.25 -16.96 -7.88
C LEU A 90 -3.23 -17.78 -7.05
N LEU A 91 -3.69 -18.84 -6.38
CA LEU A 91 -2.85 -19.71 -5.57
C LEU A 91 -1.89 -20.53 -6.41
N ASP A 92 -2.34 -21.09 -7.54
CA ASP A 92 -1.51 -21.92 -8.40
C ASP A 92 -0.41 -21.07 -9.05
N THR A 93 -0.76 -19.90 -9.58
CA THR A 93 0.23 -18.95 -10.10
C THR A 93 1.25 -18.57 -9.01
N ALA A 94 0.79 -18.24 -7.80
CA ALA A 94 1.68 -17.86 -6.70
C ALA A 94 2.60 -19.01 -6.26
N ARG A 95 2.09 -20.25 -6.20
CA ARG A 95 2.89 -21.44 -5.88
C ARG A 95 3.91 -21.75 -6.97
N THR A 96 3.53 -21.60 -8.24
CA THR A 96 4.45 -21.77 -9.37
C THR A 96 5.62 -20.79 -9.26
N ILE A 97 5.34 -19.51 -8.96
CA ILE A 97 6.35 -18.48 -8.75
C ILE A 97 7.23 -18.80 -7.52
N ASP A 98 6.61 -19.24 -6.42
CA ASP A 98 7.32 -19.62 -5.18
C ASP A 98 8.28 -20.80 -5.42
N MET A 99 7.85 -21.79 -6.21
CA MET A 99 8.66 -22.97 -6.58
C MET A 99 9.83 -22.63 -7.51
N MET A 100 9.79 -21.49 -8.20
CA MET A 100 10.93 -20.94 -8.95
C MET A 100 11.97 -20.27 -8.04
N ALA A 101 11.90 -20.51 -6.72
CA ALA A 101 12.76 -19.94 -5.70
C ALA A 101 12.69 -18.39 -5.62
N THR A 102 11.48 -17.85 -5.78
CA THR A 102 11.25 -16.42 -5.62
C THR A 102 11.37 -16.00 -4.14
N ASP A 103 12.17 -14.98 -3.83
CA ASP A 103 12.32 -14.50 -2.44
C ASP A 103 11.20 -13.54 -2.03
N ILE A 104 10.77 -12.66 -2.95
CA ILE A 104 9.78 -11.61 -2.68
C ILE A 104 8.74 -11.54 -3.80
N ILE A 105 7.46 -11.58 -3.43
CA ILE A 105 6.33 -11.34 -4.32
C ILE A 105 5.65 -10.03 -3.92
N ILE A 106 5.70 -9.05 -4.82
CA ILE A 106 5.00 -7.78 -4.67
C ILE A 106 3.70 -7.87 -5.43
N MET A 107 2.57 -7.86 -4.74
CA MET A 107 1.30 -8.13 -5.36
C MET A 107 0.31 -6.99 -5.25
N ARG A 108 -0.44 -6.79 -6.33
CA ARG A 108 -1.60 -5.90 -6.36
C ARG A 108 -2.80 -6.65 -6.91
N HIS A 109 -3.91 -6.60 -6.18
CA HIS A 109 -5.10 -7.36 -6.52
C HIS A 109 -6.38 -6.54 -6.36
N SER A 110 -7.40 -6.86 -7.16
CA SER A 110 -8.71 -6.20 -7.13
C SER A 110 -9.57 -6.69 -5.95
N GLN A 111 -9.41 -7.95 -5.55
CA GLN A 111 -10.06 -8.51 -4.37
C GLN A 111 -9.31 -8.14 -3.08
N SER A 112 -10.03 -7.63 -2.09
CA SER A 112 -9.54 -7.40 -0.74
C SER A 112 -9.11 -8.72 -0.10
N GLY A 113 -8.01 -8.73 0.65
CA GLY A 113 -7.53 -9.91 1.37
C GLY A 113 -6.67 -10.88 0.55
N ALA A 114 -6.52 -10.68 -0.77
CA ALA A 114 -5.70 -11.56 -1.60
C ALA A 114 -4.24 -11.72 -1.09
N PRO A 115 -3.54 -10.67 -0.63
CA PRO A 115 -2.21 -10.84 -0.01
C PRO A 115 -2.23 -11.65 1.28
N HIS A 116 -3.26 -11.45 2.12
CA HIS A 116 -3.44 -12.22 3.35
C HIS A 116 -3.74 -13.70 3.08
N TYR A 117 -4.44 -13.99 1.98
CA TYR A 117 -4.68 -15.35 1.52
C TYR A 117 -3.38 -16.04 1.06
N LEU A 118 -2.51 -15.33 0.33
CA LEU A 118 -1.27 -15.93 -0.19
C LEU A 118 -0.16 -16.06 0.84
N ALA A 119 0.03 -15.07 1.72
CA ALA A 119 1.14 -15.00 2.66
C ALA A 119 1.46 -16.29 3.45
N PRO A 120 0.48 -17.01 4.04
CA PRO A 120 0.75 -18.25 4.77
C PRO A 120 0.91 -19.49 3.87
N ARG A 121 0.73 -19.36 2.54
CA ARG A 121 0.70 -20.48 1.58
C ARG A 121 1.91 -20.53 0.67
N VAL A 122 2.83 -19.56 0.77
CA VAL A 122 4.09 -19.47 0.01
C VAL A 122 5.26 -19.15 0.93
N LYS A 123 6.47 -19.56 0.54
CA LYS A 123 7.69 -19.27 1.29
C LYS A 123 8.17 -17.83 1.05
N ALA A 124 7.98 -17.33 -0.16
CA ALA A 124 8.30 -15.96 -0.54
C ALA A 124 7.65 -14.95 0.42
N SER A 125 8.32 -13.81 0.61
CA SER A 125 7.78 -12.67 1.35
C SER A 125 6.75 -11.94 0.49
N ILE A 126 5.56 -11.66 1.03
CA ILE A 126 4.49 -10.95 0.34
C ILE A 126 4.53 -9.46 0.71
N VAL A 127 4.56 -8.60 -0.31
CA VAL A 127 4.39 -7.15 -0.16
C VAL A 127 3.09 -6.72 -0.82
N ASN A 128 2.17 -6.16 -0.03
CA ASN A 128 0.90 -5.63 -0.51
C ASN A 128 1.10 -4.25 -1.19
N ALA A 129 1.00 -4.24 -2.52
CA ALA A 129 0.96 -3.06 -3.37
C ALA A 129 -0.48 -2.54 -3.64
N GLY A 130 -1.45 -3.02 -2.86
CA GLY A 130 -2.85 -2.64 -2.84
C GLY A 130 -3.79 -3.84 -3.05
N ASP A 131 -4.76 -4.02 -2.15
CA ASP A 131 -5.79 -5.07 -2.25
C ASP A 131 -7.22 -4.50 -2.14
N GLY A 132 -7.98 -4.55 -3.24
CA GLY A 132 -9.34 -4.01 -3.34
C GLY A 132 -9.58 -2.64 -2.69
N MET A 133 -10.41 -2.64 -1.65
CA MET A 133 -10.75 -1.47 -0.82
C MET A 133 -10.14 -1.57 0.59
N ASN A 134 -9.31 -2.57 0.86
CA ASN A 134 -8.81 -2.87 2.20
C ASN A 134 -7.64 -1.96 2.59
N GLU A 135 -6.45 -2.18 2.03
CA GLU A 135 -5.25 -1.40 2.38
C GLU A 135 -4.33 -1.15 1.17
N HIS A 136 -3.44 -0.16 1.33
CA HIS A 136 -2.27 0.06 0.47
C HIS A 136 -1.10 0.54 1.35
N PRO A 137 -0.47 -0.36 2.12
CA PRO A 137 0.47 0.02 3.17
C PRO A 137 1.68 0.80 2.63
N THR A 138 2.18 0.41 1.47
CA THR A 138 3.34 1.03 0.82
C THR A 138 3.10 2.47 0.35
N GLN A 139 1.86 2.83 -0.03
CA GLN A 139 1.51 4.21 -0.36
C GLN A 139 1.42 5.06 0.92
N ALA A 140 0.77 4.53 1.97
CA ALA A 140 0.71 5.23 3.26
C ALA A 140 2.10 5.41 3.89
N LEU A 141 3.01 4.44 3.75
CA LEU A 141 4.42 4.59 4.16
C LEU A 141 5.14 5.71 3.40
N LEU A 142 4.91 5.83 2.09
CA LEU A 142 5.45 6.94 1.30
C LEU A 142 4.88 8.30 1.75
N ASP A 143 3.58 8.35 2.02
CA ASP A 143 2.90 9.56 2.49
C ASP A 143 3.44 9.99 3.87
N MET A 144 3.57 9.04 4.81
CA MET A 144 4.18 9.26 6.13
C MET A 144 5.65 9.68 6.01
N PHE A 145 6.42 9.05 5.11
CA PHE A 145 7.80 9.45 4.87
C PHE A 145 7.91 10.91 4.41
N THR A 146 6.97 11.36 3.58
CA THR A 146 6.93 12.75 3.12
C THR A 146 6.69 13.73 4.28
N LEU A 147 5.79 13.38 5.20
CA LEU A 147 5.55 14.18 6.42
C LEU A 147 6.78 14.15 7.34
N TYR A 148 7.33 12.97 7.61
CA TYR A 148 8.50 12.80 8.46
C TYR A 148 9.72 13.55 7.93
N GLU A 149 9.96 13.53 6.62
CA GLU A 149 11.03 14.30 6.00
C GLU A 149 10.82 15.81 6.15
N LYS A 150 9.58 16.27 6.03
CA LYS A 150 9.25 17.70 6.10
C LYS A 150 9.32 18.26 7.52
N TYR A 151 8.80 17.52 8.50
CA TYR A 151 8.61 17.98 9.88
C TYR A 151 9.64 17.40 10.86
N GLY A 152 10.36 16.34 10.48
CA GLY A 152 11.29 15.61 11.35
C GLY A 152 10.62 14.71 12.40
N HIS A 153 9.28 14.74 12.48
CA HIS A 153 8.46 13.95 13.40
C HIS A 153 7.05 13.76 12.80
N ILE A 154 6.27 12.84 13.39
CA ILE A 154 4.86 12.61 13.04
C ILE A 154 3.95 12.78 14.27
N ASP A 155 4.43 12.42 15.46
CA ASP A 155 3.70 12.59 16.72
C ASP A 155 3.22 14.03 16.92
N GLY A 156 1.95 14.22 17.28
CA GLY A 156 1.36 15.55 17.49
C GLY A 156 0.98 16.32 16.23
N LEU A 157 1.36 15.87 15.02
CA LEU A 157 0.92 16.52 13.78
C LEU A 157 -0.59 16.39 13.57
N LYS A 158 -1.20 17.43 13.03
CA LYS A 158 -2.61 17.46 12.60
C LYS A 158 -2.69 17.27 11.08
N VAL A 159 -3.21 16.12 10.65
CA VAL A 159 -3.30 15.76 9.23
C VAL A 159 -4.76 15.70 8.79
N ALA A 160 -5.10 16.49 7.76
CA ALA A 160 -6.43 16.47 7.14
C ALA A 160 -6.42 15.63 5.87
N ILE A 161 -7.32 14.65 5.73
CA ILE A 161 -7.47 13.85 4.50
C ILE A 161 -8.83 14.14 3.86
N CYS A 162 -8.82 14.67 2.63
CA CYS A 162 -10.03 15.20 1.99
C CYS A 162 -10.29 14.58 0.61
N GLY A 163 -11.52 14.15 0.33
CA GLY A 163 -11.96 13.72 -1.00
C GLY A 163 -12.81 12.44 -1.01
N ASP A 164 -12.53 11.52 -1.93
CA ASP A 164 -13.24 10.24 -2.07
C ASP A 164 -12.75 9.22 -1.02
N LEU A 165 -13.34 9.27 0.19
CA LEU A 165 -12.95 8.41 1.31
C LEU A 165 -13.48 6.98 1.14
N TYR A 166 -14.56 6.78 0.38
CA TYR A 166 -15.21 5.48 0.24
C TYR A 166 -14.43 4.51 -0.63
N HIS A 167 -13.93 4.99 -1.77
CA HIS A 167 -13.24 4.15 -2.73
C HIS A 167 -11.72 4.09 -2.50
N SER A 168 -11.19 4.96 -1.63
CA SER A 168 -9.76 5.05 -1.39
C SER A 168 -9.28 4.02 -0.37
N ARG A 169 -8.59 2.97 -0.84
CA ARG A 169 -7.80 2.09 0.05
C ARG A 169 -6.66 2.81 0.79
N VAL A 170 -6.27 4.01 0.31
CA VAL A 170 -5.17 4.81 0.84
C VAL A 170 -5.59 5.55 2.12
N VAL A 171 -6.86 5.98 2.25
CA VAL A 171 -7.31 6.67 3.47
C VAL A 171 -7.21 5.76 4.69
N ARG A 172 -7.61 4.49 4.55
CA ARG A 172 -7.61 3.52 5.64
C ARG A 172 -6.20 3.28 6.17
N SER A 173 -5.26 2.98 5.27
CA SER A 173 -3.85 2.78 5.65
C SER A 173 -3.24 4.05 6.26
N ASN A 174 -3.51 5.25 5.71
CA ASN A 174 -3.00 6.49 6.29
C ASN A 174 -3.56 6.76 7.69
N VAL A 175 -4.87 6.60 7.90
CA VAL A 175 -5.48 6.75 9.24
C VAL A 175 -4.82 5.80 10.24
N ILE A 176 -4.66 4.52 9.89
CA ILE A 176 -4.02 3.53 10.77
C ILE A 176 -2.57 3.89 11.07
N GLY A 177 -1.78 4.24 10.06
CA GLY A 177 -0.35 4.53 10.22
C GLY A 177 -0.10 5.82 11.00
N LEU A 178 -0.78 6.90 10.61
CA LEU A 178 -0.60 8.22 11.22
C LEU A 178 -1.04 8.23 12.69
N THR A 179 -2.21 7.68 13.00
CA THR A 179 -2.69 7.60 14.39
C THR A 179 -1.78 6.74 15.27
N LYS A 180 -1.24 5.65 14.72
CA LYS A 180 -0.28 4.79 15.43
C LYS A 180 1.06 5.50 15.73
N LEU A 181 1.44 6.47 14.90
CA LEU A 181 2.61 7.32 15.10
C LEU A 181 2.31 8.60 15.91
N GLY A 182 1.10 8.73 16.47
CA GLY A 182 0.73 9.84 17.35
C GLY A 182 0.19 11.09 16.65
N ALA A 183 -0.04 11.06 15.33
CA ALA A 183 -0.69 12.17 14.64
C ALA A 183 -2.20 12.19 14.90
N THR A 184 -2.80 13.38 14.96
CA THR A 184 -4.25 13.57 14.96
C THR A 184 -4.75 13.66 13.53
N VAL A 185 -5.66 12.77 13.14
CA VAL A 185 -6.18 12.72 11.77
C VAL A 185 -7.63 13.21 11.70
N SER A 186 -7.89 14.16 10.81
CA SER A 186 -9.22 14.64 10.46
C SER A 186 -9.55 14.25 9.02
N VAL A 187 -10.79 13.86 8.74
CA VAL A 187 -11.21 13.44 7.40
C VAL A 187 -12.48 14.17 6.96
N ALA A 188 -12.55 14.52 5.67
CA ALA A 188 -13.74 15.12 5.09
C ALA A 188 -13.98 14.67 3.64
N GLY A 189 -15.24 14.49 3.27
CA GLY A 189 -15.65 14.15 1.92
C GLY A 189 -17.15 14.34 1.76
N PRO A 190 -17.70 14.18 0.54
CA PRO A 190 -19.14 14.13 0.34
C PRO A 190 -19.76 13.08 1.28
N ARG A 191 -20.90 13.37 1.92
CA ARG A 191 -21.49 12.49 2.94
C ARG A 191 -21.76 11.07 2.42
N THR A 192 -22.12 10.93 1.15
CA THR A 192 -22.34 9.65 0.46
C THR A 192 -21.05 8.86 0.23
N MET A 193 -19.89 9.47 0.43
CA MET A 193 -18.56 8.90 0.22
C MET A 193 -17.77 8.76 1.54
N VAL A 194 -18.43 8.82 2.70
CA VAL A 194 -17.80 8.54 4.00
C VAL A 194 -18.15 7.11 4.43
N PRO A 195 -17.17 6.19 4.52
CA PRO A 195 -17.40 4.85 5.07
C PRO A 195 -17.97 4.87 6.48
N VAL A 196 -18.91 3.98 6.74
CA VAL A 196 -19.40 3.71 8.09
C VAL A 196 -18.25 3.19 8.95
N GLY A 197 -18.09 3.75 10.15
CA GLY A 197 -17.10 3.31 11.13
C GLY A 197 -15.67 3.80 10.86
N LEU A 198 -15.47 4.76 9.94
CA LEU A 198 -14.16 5.38 9.73
C LEU A 198 -13.67 6.11 11.00
N ASP A 199 -14.58 6.73 11.73
CA ASP A 199 -14.36 7.34 13.05
C ASP A 199 -13.76 6.37 14.07
N LYS A 200 -14.19 5.09 14.04
CA LYS A 200 -13.69 4.04 14.93
C LYS A 200 -12.24 3.64 14.66
N MET A 201 -11.65 4.12 13.57
CA MET A 201 -10.24 3.89 13.24
C MET A 201 -9.29 4.93 13.88
N GLY A 202 -9.82 5.86 14.68
CA GLY A 202 -9.01 6.85 15.40
C GLY A 202 -8.89 8.22 14.72
N CYS A 203 -9.71 8.50 13.70
CA CYS A 203 -9.77 9.81 13.06
C CYS A 203 -11.08 10.55 13.36
N THR A 204 -11.07 11.87 13.24
CA THR A 204 -12.28 12.70 13.36
C THR A 204 -12.93 12.89 11.99
N VAL A 205 -14.19 12.49 11.84
CA VAL A 205 -14.97 12.73 10.62
C VAL A 205 -15.63 14.11 10.70
N CYS A 206 -15.15 15.06 9.91
CA CYS A 206 -15.64 16.43 9.87
C CYS A 206 -16.84 16.59 8.92
N LYS A 207 -17.69 17.59 9.18
CA LYS A 207 -18.88 17.88 8.35
C LYS A 207 -18.53 18.57 7.04
N SER A 208 -17.36 19.19 6.96
CA SER A 208 -16.88 19.92 5.79
C SER A 208 -15.36 19.85 5.66
N VAL A 209 -14.85 20.10 4.45
CA VAL A 209 -13.41 20.24 4.20
C VAL A 209 -12.83 21.41 5.00
N ALA A 210 -13.56 22.53 5.10
CA ALA A 210 -13.13 23.71 5.85
C ALA A 210 -12.89 23.40 7.34
N GLU A 211 -13.74 22.55 7.93
CA GLU A 211 -13.56 22.07 9.30
C GLU A 211 -12.36 21.13 9.43
N ALA A 212 -12.18 20.19 8.49
CA ALA A 212 -11.08 19.23 8.54
C ALA A 212 -9.69 19.87 8.41
N VAL A 213 -9.56 20.90 7.56
CA VAL A 213 -8.27 21.57 7.30
C VAL A 213 -7.96 22.67 8.31
N LYS A 214 -8.89 22.97 9.23
CA LYS A 214 -8.68 24.00 10.25
C LYS A 214 -7.52 23.59 11.15
N ASP A 215 -6.50 24.44 11.22
CA ASP A 215 -5.28 24.24 12.01
C ASP A 215 -4.50 22.95 11.65
N ALA A 216 -4.70 22.41 10.43
CA ALA A 216 -3.97 21.24 9.97
C ALA A 216 -2.54 21.60 9.53
N ASP A 217 -1.55 20.83 9.98
CA ASP A 217 -0.15 20.95 9.54
C ASP A 217 0.03 20.43 8.10
N ALA A 218 -0.77 19.44 7.70
CA ALA A 218 -0.74 18.88 6.36
C ALA A 218 -2.14 18.53 5.84
N VAL A 219 -2.35 18.69 4.53
CA VAL A 219 -3.59 18.34 3.85
C VAL A 219 -3.30 17.34 2.73
N MET A 220 -3.96 16.19 2.79
CA MET A 220 -3.86 15.09 1.83
C MET A 220 -5.12 15.04 0.97
N GLY A 221 -4.98 15.38 -0.32
CA GLY A 221 -6.07 15.28 -1.29
C GLY A 221 -6.23 13.88 -1.86
N LEU A 222 -7.45 13.34 -1.81
CA LEU A 222 -7.82 12.08 -2.45
C LEU A 222 -8.47 12.34 -3.80
N ARG A 223 -8.01 11.61 -4.82
CA ARG A 223 -8.59 11.66 -6.17
C ARG A 223 -9.96 10.97 -6.18
N VAL A 224 -10.92 11.57 -6.88
CA VAL A 224 -12.20 10.93 -7.24
C VAL A 224 -11.95 9.70 -8.13
N GLN A 225 -12.53 8.56 -7.77
CA GLN A 225 -12.37 7.31 -8.54
C GLN A 225 -13.60 7.03 -9.42
N LEU A 226 -13.73 7.79 -10.52
CA LEU A 226 -14.83 7.64 -11.49
C LEU A 226 -14.91 6.22 -12.05
N GLU A 227 -13.76 5.56 -12.22
CA GLU A 227 -13.64 4.18 -12.68
C GLU A 227 -14.34 3.15 -11.78
N ARG A 228 -14.58 3.48 -10.51
CA ARG A 228 -15.27 2.61 -9.54
C ARG A 228 -16.75 2.91 -9.40
N GLN A 229 -17.16 4.12 -9.75
CA GLN A 229 -18.58 4.50 -9.75
C GLN A 229 -19.36 3.86 -10.90
N GLN A 230 -18.68 3.55 -12.03
CA GLN A 230 -19.30 2.90 -13.18
C GLN A 230 -19.48 1.38 -13.04
N LYS A 231 -18.78 0.74 -12.10
CA LYS A 231 -18.98 -0.68 -11.79
C LYS A 231 -20.18 -0.81 -10.83
N SER A 232 -21.36 -0.92 -11.42
CA SER A 232 -22.63 -1.19 -10.72
C SER A 232 -22.52 -2.30 -9.67
N LEU A 233 -23.34 -2.19 -8.63
CA LEU A 233 -23.59 -3.12 -7.52
C LEU A 233 -24.13 -4.50 -7.95
N PHE A 234 -23.83 -4.98 -9.16
CA PHE A 234 -24.28 -6.29 -9.61
C PHE A 234 -23.31 -7.35 -9.06
N PRO A 235 -23.75 -8.23 -8.14
CA PRO A 235 -22.90 -9.27 -7.58
C PRO A 235 -22.47 -10.23 -8.69
N SER A 236 -21.32 -10.89 -8.51
CA SER A 236 -20.91 -11.89 -9.51
C SER A 236 -21.90 -13.05 -9.51
N VAL A 237 -22.10 -13.71 -10.65
CA VAL A 237 -22.99 -14.90 -10.72
C VAL A 237 -22.57 -15.97 -9.71
N ALA A 238 -21.27 -16.07 -9.39
CA ALA A 238 -20.72 -16.97 -8.40
C ALA A 238 -21.11 -16.64 -6.95
N GLU A 239 -21.54 -15.41 -6.64
CA GLU A 239 -22.07 -15.05 -5.32
C GLU A 239 -23.54 -15.46 -5.16
N TYR A 240 -24.22 -15.82 -6.26
CA TYR A 240 -25.61 -16.29 -6.27
C TYR A 240 -25.75 -17.82 -6.37
N SER A 241 -24.64 -18.55 -6.56
CA SER A 241 -24.59 -20.00 -6.72
C SER A 241 -23.80 -20.65 -5.58
#